data_AF-A0A4R2K6I5-F1
#
_entry.id   AF-A0A4R2K6I5-F1
#
_cell.length_a   1.000
_cell.length_b   1.000
_cell.length_c   1.000
_cell.angle_alpha   90.00
_cell.angle_beta   90.00
_cell.angle_gamma   90.00
#
_symmetry.space_group_name_H-M   'P 1'
#
loop_
_entity.id
_entity.type
_entity.pdbx_description
1 polymer ?
#
loop_
_entity_poly.entity_id
_entity_poly.type
_entity_poly.pdbx_seq_one_letter_code
_entity_poly.pdbx_strand_id
1 'polypeptide(L)'
;MTWLWIGGAVVVLAVGALVPAVFGRQRQRLRSNDDAIAARSRHNQLGLYVENVSPTDDPLLQQARERWVTAGGVLAKARSEGDFTLATQICVEGLELVAKAGE
;
A
#
# COMPACT_ATOMS: atom_id res chain seq x y z
N MET A 1 21.70 -48.96 -20.21
CA MET A 1 21.72 -48.37 -18.84
C MET A 1 22.09 -46.89 -18.77
N THR A 2 22.19 -46.14 -19.88
CA THR A 2 22.52 -44.69 -19.88
C THR A 2 21.30 -43.77 -20.05
N TRP A 3 20.15 -44.29 -20.50
CA TRP A 3 18.94 -43.48 -20.74
C TRP A 3 18.23 -43.00 -19.46
N LEU A 4 18.34 -43.74 -18.36
CA LEU A 4 17.72 -43.38 -17.08
C LEU A 4 18.31 -42.10 -16.46
N TRP A 5 19.59 -41.83 -16.72
CA TRP A 5 20.26 -40.63 -16.22
C TRP A 5 19.87 -39.37 -17.00
N ILE A 6 19.64 -39.51 -18.31
CA ILE A 6 19.23 -38.40 -19.18
C ILE A 6 17.79 -37.97 -18.83
N GLY A 7 16.89 -38.93 -18.62
CA GLY A 7 15.52 -38.65 -18.19
C GLY A 7 15.45 -37.91 -16.85
N GLY A 8 16.26 -38.31 -15.87
CA GLY A 8 16.31 -37.66 -14.56
C GLY A 8 16.83 -36.22 -14.61
N ALA A 9 17.87 -35.95 -15.42
CA ALA A 9 18.45 -34.61 -15.55
C ALA A 9 17.48 -33.59 -16.19
N VAL A 10 16.67 -34.03 -17.16
CA VAL A 10 15.66 -33.18 -17.82
C VAL A 10 14.54 -32.79 -16.84
N VAL A 11 14.12 -33.71 -15.98
CA VAL A 11 13.08 -33.43 -14.96
C VAL A 11 13.56 -32.40 -13.93
N VAL A 12 14.80 -32.51 -13.46
CA VAL A 12 15.37 -31.56 -12.49
C VAL A 12 15.49 -30.15 -13.07
N LEU A 13 15.91 -30.03 -14.34
CA LEU A 13 15.99 -28.75 -15.04
C LEU A 13 14.61 -28.12 -15.30
N ALA A 14 13.60 -28.94 -15.64
CA ALA A 14 12.23 -28.46 -15.84
C ALA A 14 11.60 -27.93 -14.54
N VAL A 15 11.86 -28.58 -13.40
CA VAL A 15 11.40 -28.11 -12.08
C VAL A 15 12.14 -26.83 -11.66
N GLY A 16 13.46 -26.75 -11.87
CA GLY A 16 14.26 -25.55 -11.55
C GLY A 16 13.86 -24.30 -12.32
N ALA A 17 13.31 -24.44 -13.54
CA ALA A 17 12.84 -23.32 -14.36
C ALA A 17 11.43 -22.81 -14.00
N LEU A 18 10.60 -23.63 -13.33
CA LEU A 18 9.24 -23.25 -12.91
C LEU A 18 9.20 -22.51 -11.56
N VAL A 19 10.18 -22.74 -10.68
CA VAL A 19 10.29 -22.08 -9.38
C VAL A 19 10.41 -20.54 -9.47
N PRO A 20 11.24 -19.94 -10.33
CA PRO A 20 11.42 -18.48 -10.38
C PRO A 20 10.14 -17.73 -10.77
N ALA A 21 9.34 -18.32 -11.67
CA ALA A 21 8.12 -17.69 -12.17
C ALA A 21 7.01 -17.62 -11.12
N VAL A 22 6.92 -18.62 -10.23
CA VAL A 22 5.94 -18.64 -9.13
C VAL A 22 6.36 -17.67 -8.02
N PHE A 23 7.65 -17.63 -7.67
CA PHE A 23 8.18 -16.70 -6.66
C PHE A 23 8.13 -15.23 -7.09
N GLY A 24 8.30 -14.94 -8.39
CA GLY A 24 8.18 -13.57 -8.91
C GLY A 24 6.79 -12.96 -8.71
N ARG A 25 5.73 -13.76 -8.95
CA ARG A 25 4.34 -13.35 -8.71
C ARG A 25 4.03 -13.14 -7.23
N GLN A 26 4.64 -13.94 -6.37
CA GLN A 26 4.44 -13.84 -4.92
C GLN A 26 5.06 -12.55 -4.35
N ARG A 27 6.23 -12.14 -4.85
CA ARG A 27 6.87 -10.87 -4.48
C ARG A 27 6.05 -9.63 -4.84
N GLN A 28 5.42 -9.61 -6.02
CA GLN A 28 4.51 -8.51 -6.40
C GLN A 28 3.27 -8.47 -5.51
N ARG A 29 2.68 -9.62 -5.18
CA ARG A 29 1.53 -9.66 -4.24
C ARG A 29 1.91 -9.21 -2.83
N LEU A 30 3.11 -9.53 -2.36
CA LEU A 30 3.60 -9.09 -1.05
C LEU A 30 3.79 -7.57 -1.01
N ARG A 31 4.44 -6.98 -2.03
CA ARG A 31 4.54 -5.51 -2.16
C ARG A 31 3.18 -4.82 -2.19
N SER A 32 2.24 -5.34 -2.97
CA SER A 32 0.88 -4.82 -3.01
C SER A 32 0.17 -4.86 -1.65
N ASN A 33 0.43 -5.88 -0.83
CA ASN A 33 -0.08 -5.94 0.54
C ASN A 33 0.61 -4.93 1.46
N ASP A 34 1.93 -4.77 1.34
CA ASP A 34 2.69 -3.81 2.15
C ASP A 34 2.20 -2.37 1.90
N ASP A 35 1.98 -2.01 0.63
CA ASP A 35 1.45 -0.69 0.25
C ASP A 35 0.03 -0.48 0.78
N ALA A 36 -0.81 -1.51 0.73
CA ALA A 36 -2.18 -1.45 1.27
C ALA A 36 -2.18 -1.27 2.80
N ILE A 37 -1.29 -1.94 3.52
CA ILE A 37 -1.13 -1.81 4.97
C ILE A 37 -0.61 -0.42 5.31
N ALA A 38 0.43 0.04 4.62
CA ALA A 38 1.01 1.36 4.84
C ALA A 38 -0.02 2.47 4.60
N ALA A 39 -0.80 2.39 3.51
CA ALA A 39 -1.82 3.38 3.18
C ALA A 39 -2.92 3.45 4.24
N ARG A 40 -3.43 2.29 4.69
CA ARG A 40 -4.44 2.22 5.78
C ARG A 40 -3.88 2.70 7.11
N SER A 41 -2.63 2.38 7.41
CA SER A 41 -1.95 2.83 8.63
C SER A 41 -1.84 4.36 8.66
N ARG A 42 -1.41 5.00 7.55
CA ARG A 42 -1.34 6.47 7.47
C ARG A 42 -2.71 7.12 7.51
N HIS A 43 -3.72 6.53 6.87
CA HIS A 43 -5.09 7.03 6.96
C HIS A 43 -5.62 7.02 8.40
N ASN A 44 -5.38 5.93 9.15
CA ASN A 44 -5.72 5.87 10.57
C ASN A 44 -4.95 6.92 11.38
N GLN A 45 -3.65 7.07 11.13
CA GLN A 45 -2.83 8.06 11.82
C GLN A 45 -3.36 9.49 11.60
N LEU A 46 -3.71 9.86 10.38
CA LEU A 46 -4.32 11.15 10.08
C LEU A 46 -5.68 11.29 10.79
N GLY A 47 -6.50 10.23 10.78
CA GLY A 47 -7.80 10.18 11.47
C GLY A 47 -7.72 10.54 12.95
N LEU A 48 -6.66 10.11 13.65
CA LEU A 48 -6.44 10.45 15.06
C LEU A 48 -6.42 11.96 15.33
N TYR A 49 -5.98 12.75 14.35
CA TYR A 49 -5.92 14.21 14.48
C TYR A 49 -7.19 14.90 14.01
N VAL A 50 -7.87 14.38 12.99
CA VAL A 50 -8.91 15.13 12.27
C VAL A 50 -10.34 14.64 12.49
N GLU A 51 -10.54 13.44 13.05
CA GLU A 51 -11.87 12.83 13.19
C GLU A 51 -12.77 13.59 14.17
N ASN A 52 -12.18 14.20 15.21
CA ASN A 52 -12.89 14.95 16.24
C ASN A 52 -12.77 16.47 16.10
N VAL A 53 -12.26 16.96 14.97
CA VAL A 53 -12.08 18.40 14.72
C VAL A 53 -13.44 19.06 14.52
N SER A 54 -13.70 20.10 15.31
CA SER A 54 -14.87 20.97 15.17
C SER A 54 -14.75 21.86 13.93
N PRO A 55 -15.87 22.21 13.27
CA PRO A 55 -15.86 23.06 12.08
C PRO A 55 -15.27 24.47 12.29
N THR A 56 -15.25 24.95 13.54
CA THR A 56 -14.67 26.24 13.96
C THR A 56 -13.19 26.16 14.31
N ASP A 57 -12.58 24.98 14.22
CA ASP A 57 -11.16 24.80 14.45
C ASP A 57 -10.33 25.40 13.31
N ASP A 58 -9.01 25.36 13.49
CA ASP A 58 -8.02 25.89 12.55
C ASP A 58 -8.32 25.50 11.09
N PRO A 59 -8.31 26.45 10.12
CA PRO A 59 -8.52 26.16 8.71
C PRO A 59 -7.56 25.10 8.14
N LEU A 60 -6.35 24.96 8.69
CA LEU A 60 -5.40 23.90 8.32
C LEU A 60 -5.90 22.53 8.77
N LEU A 61 -6.51 22.42 9.95
CA LEU A 61 -7.12 21.17 10.42
C LEU A 61 -8.36 20.79 9.62
N GLN A 62 -9.13 21.78 9.15
CA GLN A 62 -10.20 21.54 8.18
C GLN A 62 -9.66 20.98 6.86
N GLN A 63 -8.61 21.58 6.29
CA GLN A 63 -8.01 21.04 5.06
C GLN A 63 -7.43 19.63 5.28
N ALA A 64 -6.79 19.38 6.42
CA ALA A 64 -6.31 18.04 6.78
C ALA A 64 -7.47 17.03 6.85
N ARG A 65 -8.63 17.43 7.39
CA ARG A 65 -9.86 16.61 7.41
C ARG A 65 -10.37 16.31 6.01
N GLU A 66 -10.37 17.29 5.11
CA GLU A 66 -10.74 17.08 3.70
C GLU A 66 -9.82 16.06 3.03
N ARG A 67 -8.50 16.14 3.28
CA ARG A 67 -7.53 15.15 2.80
C ARG A 67 -7.80 13.76 3.36
N TRP A 68 -8.14 13.66 4.64
CA TRP A 68 -8.51 12.39 5.25
C TRP A 68 -9.74 11.76 4.59
N VAL A 69 -10.83 12.51 4.43
CA VAL A 69 -12.04 12.03 3.73
C VAL A 69 -11.73 11.60 2.29
N THR A 70 -10.91 12.38 1.58
CA THR A 70 -10.51 12.08 0.20
C THR A 70 -9.71 10.78 0.13
N ALA A 71 -8.71 10.62 1.01
CA ALA A 71 -7.91 9.40 1.09
C ALA A 71 -8.76 8.18 1.45
N GLY A 72 -9.71 8.31 2.36
CA GLY A 72 -10.67 7.26 2.70
C GLY A 72 -11.52 6.84 1.50
N GLY A 73 -11.96 7.81 0.69
CA GLY A 73 -12.68 7.55 -0.56
C GLY A 73 -11.83 6.79 -1.60
N VAL A 74 -10.55 7.13 -1.72
CA VAL A 74 -9.59 6.40 -2.59
C VAL A 74 -9.38 4.99 -2.06
N LEU A 75 -9.13 4.82 -0.76
CA LEU A 75 -8.93 3.50 -0.13
C LEU A 75 -10.15 2.58 -0.28
N ALA A 76 -11.36 3.12 -0.18
CA ALA A 76 -12.59 2.34 -0.33
C ALA A 76 -12.71 1.72 -1.74
N LYS A 77 -12.15 2.38 -2.75
CA LYS A 77 -12.20 1.96 -4.16
C LYS A 77 -10.90 1.33 -4.65
N ALA A 78 -9.83 1.36 -3.85
CA ALA A 78 -8.51 0.90 -4.25
C ALA A 78 -8.52 -0.56 -4.72
N ARG A 79 -7.88 -0.81 -5.87
CA ARG A 79 -7.69 -2.13 -6.49
C ARG A 79 -6.26 -2.37 -6.94
N SER A 80 -5.38 -1.37 -6.85
CA SER A 80 -4.01 -1.42 -7.32
C SER A 80 -3.02 -0.76 -6.36
N GLU A 81 -1.74 -1.10 -6.51
CA GLU A 81 -0.62 -0.42 -5.82
C GLU A 81 -0.62 1.10 -6.04
N GLY A 82 -0.99 1.54 -7.25
CA GLY A 82 -1.12 2.96 -7.58
C GLY A 82 -2.18 3.67 -6.73
N ASP A 83 -3.33 3.02 -6.50
CA ASP A 83 -4.39 3.57 -5.67
C ASP A 83 -3.95 3.71 -4.21
N PHE A 84 -3.24 2.71 -3.69
CA PHE A 84 -2.69 2.75 -2.33
C PHE A 84 -1.60 3.80 -2.18
N THR A 85 -0.74 3.95 -3.19
CA THR A 85 0.28 5.00 -3.24
C THR A 85 -0.35 6.39 -3.25
N LEU A 86 -1.39 6.59 -4.06
CA LEU A 86 -2.13 7.86 -4.11
C LEU A 86 -2.79 8.17 -2.76
N ALA A 87 -3.50 7.21 -2.16
CA ALA A 87 -4.10 7.39 -0.84
C ALA A 87 -3.04 7.74 0.22
N THR A 88 -1.87 7.12 0.15
CA THR A 88 -0.73 7.38 1.02
C THR A 88 -0.23 8.82 0.88
N GLN A 89 -0.08 9.32 -0.35
CA GLN A 89 0.35 10.70 -0.60
C GLN A 89 -0.66 11.71 -0.04
N ILE A 90 -1.95 11.51 -0.28
CA ILE A 90 -3.01 12.37 0.25
C ILE A 90 -2.97 12.40 1.79
N CYS A 91 -2.74 11.26 2.44
CA CYS A 91 -2.61 11.20 3.90
C CYS A 91 -1.38 11.98 4.41
N VAL A 92 -0.25 11.92 3.70
CA VAL A 92 0.96 12.67 4.06
C VAL A 92 0.72 14.17 3.95
N GLU A 93 0.11 14.64 2.86
CA GLU A 93 -0.26 16.06 2.71
C GLU A 93 -1.16 16.51 3.87
N GLY A 94 -2.11 15.68 4.29
CA GLY A 94 -2.94 15.95 5.47
C GLY A 94 -2.14 16.04 6.77
N LEU A 95 -1.18 15.13 7.00
CA LEU A 95 -0.32 15.15 8.18
C LEU A 95 0.62 16.36 8.23
N GLU A 96 1.10 16.82 7.07
CA GLU A 96 1.89 18.06 6.97
C GLU A 96 1.06 19.29 7.35
N LEU A 97 -0.21 19.33 6.98
CA LEU A 97 -1.13 20.39 7.40
C LEU A 97 -1.39 20.35 8.91
N VAL A 98 -1.56 19.17 9.49
CA VAL A 98 -1.67 19.00 10.96
C VAL A 98 -0.41 19.52 11.65
N ALA A 99 0.78 19.19 11.14
CA ALA A 99 2.04 19.67 11.71
C ALA A 99 2.11 21.20 11.71
N LYS A 100 1.74 21.85 10.61
CA LYS A 100 1.73 23.33 10.48
C LYS A 100 0.70 24.00 11.39
N ALA A 101 -0.43 23.35 11.68
CA ALA A 101 -1.43 23.88 12.60
C ALA A 101 -0.96 23.88 14.07
N GLY A 102 0.08 23.10 14.39
CA GLY A 102 0.67 23.02 15.73
C GLY A 102 1.91 23.90 15.93
N GLU A 103 2.34 24.64 14.91
CA GLU A 103 3.44 25.63 14.96
C GLU A 103 2.93 27.00 15.44
#